data_AF-M3EQK4-F1
#
_entry.id   AF-M3EQK4-F1
#
_cell.length_a   1.000
_cell.length_b   1.000
_cell.length_c   1.000
_cell.angle_alpha   90.00
_cell.angle_beta   90.00
_cell.angle_gamma   90.00
#
_symmetry.space_group_name_H-M   'P 1'
#
loop_
_entity.id
_entity.type
_entity.pdbx_description
1 polymer ?
#
loop_
_entity_poly.entity_id
_entity_poly.type
_entity_poly.pdbx_seq_one_letter_code
_entity_poly.pdbx_strand_id
1 'polypeptide(L)'
;MKKPSFDVLAKKYFKFLELDYDFRFIKSKRESWGYEILYLNQTTGVKIVYEYREAYIFIFLYKLVNGELIEDPGEIVQSTLLRSFSLGDIINIRNPSALLKPTYEYPENFKYHDKEKGWEEYISDFGKNLKNYADDVLTGNFEIFEKIDPIVKERAKRRFQ
;
A
#
# COMPACT_ATOMS: atom_id res chain seq x y z
N MET A 1 22.65 -16.36 -9.25
CA MET A 1 22.57 -14.99 -8.68
C MET A 1 21.59 -15.00 -7.51
N LYS A 2 21.88 -14.26 -6.43
CA LYS A 2 20.97 -14.12 -5.29
C LYS A 2 19.81 -13.21 -5.70
N LYS A 3 18.56 -13.63 -5.49
CA LYS A 3 17.39 -12.79 -5.75
C LYS A 3 17.47 -11.50 -4.92
N PRO A 4 17.17 -10.32 -5.50
CA PRO A 4 17.12 -9.08 -4.73
C PRO A 4 16.12 -9.18 -3.57
N SER A 5 16.42 -8.56 -2.45
CA SER A 5 15.49 -8.48 -1.32
C SER A 5 14.33 -7.53 -1.63
N PHE A 6 13.23 -7.66 -0.88
CA PHE A 6 12.04 -6.84 -1.06
C PHE A 6 12.35 -5.33 -1.00
N ASP A 7 13.14 -4.89 -0.03
CA ASP A 7 13.49 -3.48 0.13
C ASP A 7 14.26 -2.90 -1.05
N VAL A 8 15.13 -3.69 -1.68
CA VAL A 8 15.87 -3.29 -2.89
C VAL A 8 14.90 -3.10 -4.06
N LEU A 9 13.98 -4.05 -4.26
CA LEU A 9 13.00 -3.96 -5.35
C LEU A 9 11.96 -2.89 -5.11
N ALA A 10 11.49 -2.72 -3.88
CA ALA A 10 10.56 -1.66 -3.52
C ALA A 10 11.20 -0.28 -3.78
N LYS A 11 12.44 -0.04 -3.36
CA LYS A 11 13.14 1.22 -3.68
C LYS A 11 13.28 1.47 -5.18
N LYS A 12 13.42 0.42 -5.99
CA LYS A 12 13.46 0.51 -7.47
C LYS A 12 12.08 0.86 -8.04
N TYR A 13 11.05 0.08 -7.71
CA TYR A 13 9.72 0.19 -8.34
C TYR A 13 8.84 1.29 -7.77
N PHE A 14 9.13 1.78 -6.56
CA PHE A 14 8.47 2.93 -5.95
C PHE A 14 9.31 4.20 -6.03
N LYS A 15 10.40 4.21 -6.82
CA LYS A 15 11.27 5.39 -6.96
C LYS A 15 10.53 6.63 -7.47
N PHE A 16 9.44 6.42 -8.20
CA PHE A 16 8.55 7.48 -8.67
C PHE A 16 7.98 8.32 -7.51
N LEU A 17 7.83 7.78 -6.29
CA LEU A 17 7.40 8.55 -5.12
C LEU A 17 8.37 9.72 -4.85
N GLU A 18 9.67 9.46 -4.96
CA GLU A 18 10.70 10.49 -4.76
C GLU A 18 10.83 11.42 -5.97
N LEU A 19 10.71 10.88 -7.19
CA LEU A 19 10.97 11.62 -8.42
C LEU A 19 9.79 12.49 -8.88
N ASP A 20 8.57 12.00 -8.69
CA ASP A 20 7.37 12.60 -9.28
C ASP A 20 6.49 13.30 -8.23
N TYR A 21 6.65 12.99 -6.94
CA TYR A 21 5.77 13.45 -5.85
C TYR A 21 6.52 14.01 -4.62
N ASP A 22 7.83 14.26 -4.75
CA ASP A 22 8.69 14.84 -3.71
C ASP A 22 8.67 14.10 -2.37
N PHE A 23 8.43 12.79 -2.38
CA PHE A 23 8.55 11.99 -1.15
C PHE A 23 10.01 11.82 -0.75
N ARG A 24 10.25 11.86 0.55
CA ARG A 24 11.50 11.45 1.18
C ARG A 24 11.36 10.02 1.67
N PHE A 25 12.34 9.18 1.35
CA PHE A 25 12.49 7.88 1.99
C PHE A 25 12.84 8.07 3.48
N ILE A 26 12.03 7.50 4.37
CA ILE A 26 12.24 7.64 5.82
C ILE A 26 12.92 6.42 6.41
N LYS A 27 12.40 5.22 6.12
CA LYS A 27 12.95 3.98 6.66
C LYS A 27 12.60 2.76 5.81
N SER A 28 13.43 1.73 5.99
CA SER A 28 13.17 0.35 5.57
C SER A 28 13.61 -0.55 6.70
N LYS A 29 12.69 -1.37 7.21
CA LYS A 29 12.95 -2.31 8.31
C LYS A 29 12.60 -3.71 7.85
N ARG A 30 13.54 -4.64 8.00
CA ARG A 30 13.27 -6.07 7.86
C ARG A 30 12.90 -6.62 9.23
N GLU A 31 11.80 -7.34 9.28
CA GLU A 31 11.28 -7.97 10.48
C GLU A 31 11.22 -9.49 10.29
N SER A 32 10.96 -10.23 11.38
CA SER A 32 10.75 -11.68 11.32
C SER A 32 9.50 -12.05 10.51
N TRP A 33 8.49 -11.18 10.51
CA TRP A 33 7.22 -11.38 9.81
C TRP A 33 7.20 -10.83 8.37
N GLY A 34 8.19 -10.01 7.99
CA GLY A 34 8.12 -9.31 6.71
C GLY A 34 9.07 -8.11 6.56
N TYR A 35 8.60 -7.11 5.82
CA TYR A 35 9.28 -5.84 5.60
C TYR A 35 8.31 -4.68 5.78
N GLU A 36 8.84 -3.56 6.28
CA GLU A 36 8.14 -2.27 6.33
C GLU A 36 9.00 -1.19 5.69
N ILE A 37 8.39 -0.39 4.81
CA ILE A 37 9.03 0.74 4.13
C ILE A 37 8.13 1.96 4.27
N LEU A 38 8.71 3.11 4.56
CA LEU A 38 7.98 4.36 4.76
C LEU A 38 8.58 5.49 3.92
N TYR A 39 7.70 6.17 3.20
CA TYR A 39 7.96 7.41 2.47
C TYR A 39 7.03 8.50 2.98
N LEU A 40 7.51 9.74 3.11
CA LEU A 40 6.70 10.92 3.47
C LEU A 40 7.00 12.10 2.54
N ASN A 41 5.97 12.81 2.07
CA ASN A 41 6.12 14.17 1.53
C ASN A 41 5.48 15.19 2.50
N GLN A 42 5.11 16.37 2.03
CA GLN A 42 4.52 17.43 2.88
C GLN A 42 3.14 17.06 3.45
N THR A 43 2.33 16.31 2.70
CA THR A 43 0.92 16.08 3.01
C THR A 43 0.58 14.61 3.22
N THR A 44 1.40 13.70 2.68
CA THR A 44 1.05 12.30 2.49
C THR A 44 2.15 11.37 2.98
N GLY A 45 1.76 10.29 3.65
CA GLY A 45 2.63 9.17 3.98
C GLY A 45 2.25 7.93 3.18
N VAL A 46 3.25 7.19 2.69
CA VAL A 46 3.06 5.90 2.03
C VAL A 46 3.82 4.84 2.82
N LYS A 47 3.08 3.94 3.48
CA LYS A 47 3.63 2.77 4.17
C LYS A 47 3.42 1.54 3.30
N ILE A 48 4.51 0.87 2.95
CA ILE A 48 4.52 -0.36 2.15
C ILE A 48 4.97 -1.50 3.06
N VAL A 49 4.12 -2.49 3.22
CA VAL A 49 4.35 -3.64 4.10
C VAL A 49 4.28 -4.91 3.27
N TYR A 50 5.32 -5.71 3.28
CA TYR A 50 5.26 -7.07 2.73
C TYR A 50 5.23 -8.07 3.88
N GLU A 51 4.16 -8.86 3.98
CA GLU A 51 4.03 -9.89 5.01
C GLU A 51 4.26 -11.28 4.41
N TYR A 52 5.17 -12.06 5.02
CA TYR A 52 5.49 -13.40 4.50
C TYR A 52 4.31 -14.36 4.59
N ARG A 53 3.53 -14.28 5.67
CA ARG A 53 2.37 -15.14 5.91
C ARG A 53 1.31 -14.97 4.84
N GLU A 54 1.02 -13.72 4.50
CA GLU A 54 -0.01 -13.37 3.53
C GLU A 54 0.51 -13.42 2.09
N ALA A 55 1.82 -13.54 1.88
CA ALA A 55 2.46 -13.43 0.57
C ALA A 55 1.95 -12.21 -0.23
N TYR A 56 1.73 -11.09 0.49
CA TYR A 56 0.98 -9.94 0.00
C TYR A 56 1.64 -8.62 0.42
N ILE A 57 1.49 -7.62 -0.45
CA ILE A 57 2.00 -6.27 -0.22
C ILE A 57 0.83 -5.36 0.15
N PHE A 58 0.80 -4.92 1.40
CA PHE A 58 -0.12 -3.90 1.85
C PHE A 58 0.49 -2.52 1.62
N ILE A 59 -0.28 -1.63 1.01
CA ILE A 59 0.11 -0.23 0.83
C ILE A 59 -0.95 0.62 1.52
N PHE A 60 -0.52 1.44 2.46
CA PHE A 60 -1.37 2.37 3.20
C PHE A 60 -0.98 3.79 2.86
N LEU A 61 -1.97 4.61 2.53
CA LEU A 61 -1.81 6.03 2.27
C LEU A 61 -2.36 6.81 3.46
N TYR A 62 -1.54 7.66 4.06
CA TYR A 62 -1.84 8.45 5.25
C TYR A 62 -1.97 9.91 4.87
N LYS A 63 -3.00 10.59 5.38
CA LYS A 63 -3.03 12.05 5.47
C LYS A 63 -2.19 12.48 6.67
N LEU A 64 -1.11 13.21 6.43
CA LEU A 64 -0.22 13.68 7.48
C LEU A 64 -0.87 14.81 8.28
N VAL A 65 -0.52 14.90 9.56
CA VAL A 65 -0.93 15.97 10.47
C VAL A 65 0.32 16.76 10.82
N ASN A 66 0.39 18.02 10.36
CA ASN A 66 1.58 18.87 10.54
C ASN A 66 2.88 18.21 10.04
N GLY A 67 2.81 17.44 8.95
CA GLY A 67 3.95 16.73 8.38
C GLY A 67 4.31 15.42 9.09
N GLU A 68 3.56 15.01 10.12
CA GLU A 68 3.77 13.77 10.86
C GLU A 68 2.76 12.68 10.47
N LEU A 69 3.24 11.44 10.44
CA LEU A 69 2.40 10.26 10.27
C LEU A 69 1.83 9.86 11.62
N ILE A 70 0.50 9.80 11.70
CA ILE A 70 -0.23 9.31 12.87
C ILE A 70 -0.93 8.01 12.44
N GLU A 71 -0.56 6.90 13.09
CA GLU A 71 -1.20 5.61 12.87
C GLU A 71 -2.66 5.64 13.31
N ASP A 72 -3.52 4.95 12.57
CA ASP A 72 -4.91 4.76 12.97
C ASP A 72 -4.99 3.88 14.23
N PRO A 73 -5.97 4.11 15.11
CA PRO A 73 -6.16 3.25 16.26
C PRO A 73 -6.50 1.83 15.82
N GLY A 74 -6.08 0.84 16.63
CA GLY A 74 -6.32 -0.57 16.31
C GLY A 74 -7.81 -0.94 16.25
N GLU A 75 -8.66 -0.24 17.02
CA GLU A 75 -10.10 -0.40 16.98
C GLU A 75 -10.76 0.63 16.05
N ILE A 76 -11.51 0.13 15.07
CA ILE A 76 -12.26 0.94 14.11
C ILE A 76 -13.75 0.87 14.44
N VAL A 77 -14.27 1.93 15.05
CA VAL A 77 -15.70 2.18 15.28
C VAL A 77 -16.18 3.37 14.47
N GLN A 78 -17.48 3.66 14.49
CA GLN A 78 -18.07 4.74 13.70
C GLN A 78 -17.49 6.13 14.00
N SER A 79 -17.15 6.38 15.27
CA SER A 79 -16.52 7.63 15.72
C SER A 79 -15.00 7.67 15.51
N THR A 80 -14.36 6.58 15.06
CA THR A 80 -12.93 6.55 14.81
C THR A 80 -12.58 7.53 13.69
N LEU A 81 -11.63 8.43 13.95
CA LEU A 81 -11.05 9.29 12.92
C LEU A 81 -9.95 8.53 12.19
N LEU A 82 -10.28 7.98 11.03
CA LEU A 82 -9.31 7.32 10.14
C LEU A 82 -8.55 8.37 9.34
N ARG A 83 -7.22 8.24 9.34
CA ARG A 83 -6.28 9.08 8.59
C ARG A 83 -5.62 8.30 7.47
N SER A 84 -5.77 6.98 7.46
CA SER A 84 -5.19 6.12 6.45
C SER A 84 -6.18 5.14 5.86
N PHE A 85 -5.94 4.81 4.60
CA PHE A 85 -6.69 3.79 3.89
C PHE A 85 -5.74 2.95 3.06
N SER A 86 -6.12 1.69 2.82
CA SER A 86 -5.31 0.84 1.95
C SER A 86 -5.48 1.27 0.49
N LEU A 87 -4.44 1.08 -0.31
CA LEU A 87 -4.53 1.23 -1.76
C LEU A 87 -5.64 0.32 -2.34
N GLY A 88 -5.85 -0.86 -1.75
CA GLY A 88 -6.93 -1.75 -2.13
C GLY A 88 -8.32 -1.12 -1.95
N ASP A 89 -8.53 -0.31 -0.91
CA ASP A 89 -9.81 0.40 -0.72
C ASP A 89 -10.03 1.46 -1.81
N ILE A 90 -8.98 2.19 -2.19
CA ILE A 90 -9.03 3.16 -3.30
C ILE A 90 -9.32 2.45 -4.63
N ILE A 91 -8.61 1.36 -4.92
CA ILE A 91 -8.80 0.57 -6.15
C ILE A 91 -10.19 -0.04 -6.21
N ASN A 92 -10.74 -0.52 -5.10
CA ASN A 92 -12.11 -1.04 -5.05
C ASN A 92 -13.17 0.00 -5.47
N ILE A 93 -12.95 1.28 -5.20
CA ILE A 93 -13.87 2.33 -5.65
C ILE A 93 -13.63 2.67 -7.12
N ARG A 94 -12.37 2.76 -7.55
CA ARG A 94 -12.02 3.28 -8.88
C ARG A 94 -12.05 2.21 -9.98
N ASN A 95 -11.47 1.04 -9.71
CA ASN A 95 -11.36 -0.06 -10.65
C ASN A 95 -11.10 -1.41 -9.94
N PRO A 96 -12.13 -2.11 -9.44
CA PRO A 96 -11.98 -3.38 -8.74
C PRO A 96 -11.17 -4.45 -9.49
N SER A 97 -11.19 -4.45 -10.82
CA SER A 97 -10.46 -5.46 -11.61
C SER A 97 -8.94 -5.26 -11.58
N ALA A 98 -8.46 -4.12 -11.11
CA ALA A 98 -7.03 -3.86 -10.92
C ALA A 98 -6.49 -4.33 -9.56
N LEU A 99 -7.36 -4.85 -8.68
CA LEU A 99 -6.91 -5.40 -7.41
C LEU A 99 -5.93 -6.55 -7.62
N LEU A 100 -4.79 -6.44 -6.95
CA LEU A 100 -3.85 -7.54 -6.83
C LEU A 100 -4.25 -8.39 -5.61
N LYS A 101 -3.98 -9.69 -5.72
CA LYS A 101 -4.23 -10.69 -4.69
C LYS A 101 -2.92 -11.24 -4.15
N PRO A 102 -2.92 -11.96 -3.01
CA PRO A 102 -1.80 -12.80 -2.60
C PRO A 102 -1.26 -13.68 -3.74
N THR A 103 0.05 -13.90 -3.78
CA THR A 103 0.67 -14.64 -4.90
C THR A 103 0.13 -16.06 -5.04
N TYR A 104 -0.24 -16.71 -3.92
CA TYR A 104 -0.81 -18.05 -3.90
C TYR A 104 -2.24 -18.15 -4.47
N GLU A 105 -2.94 -17.03 -4.66
CA GLU A 105 -4.28 -17.02 -5.27
C GLU A 105 -4.23 -17.00 -6.81
N TYR A 106 -3.05 -16.75 -7.41
CA TYR A 106 -2.90 -16.81 -8.87
C TYR A 106 -2.61 -18.23 -9.34
N PRO A 107 -3.16 -18.64 -10.51
CA PRO A 107 -2.82 -19.92 -11.14
C PRO A 107 -1.31 -20.08 -11.35
N GLU A 108 -0.78 -21.31 -11.29
CA GLU A 108 0.67 -21.58 -11.38
C GLU A 108 1.34 -21.04 -12.65
N ASN A 109 0.60 -20.90 -13.75
CA ASN A 109 1.09 -20.35 -15.02
C ASN A 109 1.04 -18.81 -15.09
N PHE A 110 0.63 -18.14 -14.01
CA PHE A 110 0.60 -16.69 -13.94
C PHE A 110 2.01 -16.11 -13.81
N LYS A 111 2.20 -14.90 -14.37
CA LYS A 111 3.51 -14.25 -14.48
C LYS A 111 4.26 -14.09 -13.13
N TYR A 112 3.53 -13.96 -12.02
CA TYR A 112 4.12 -13.84 -10.68
C TYR A 112 4.81 -15.12 -10.16
N HIS A 113 4.54 -16.27 -10.77
CA HIS A 113 5.23 -17.53 -10.45
C HIS A 113 6.48 -17.77 -11.29
N ASP A 114 6.82 -16.86 -12.20
CA ASP A 114 8.08 -16.91 -12.94
C ASP A 114 9.27 -16.87 -11.96
N LYS A 115 10.18 -17.84 -12.11
CA LYS A 115 11.29 -18.03 -11.17
C LYS A 115 12.31 -16.89 -11.20
N GLU A 116 12.42 -16.16 -12.30
CA GLU A 116 13.41 -15.10 -12.49
C GLU A 116 12.80 -13.72 -12.22
N LYS A 117 11.61 -13.46 -12.78
CA LYS A 117 10.99 -12.13 -12.86
C LYS A 117 9.70 -12.00 -12.05
N GLY A 118 9.07 -13.09 -11.64
CA GLY A 118 7.72 -13.03 -11.05
C GLY A 118 7.63 -12.13 -9.81
N TRP A 119 8.69 -12.12 -8.99
CA TRP A 119 8.78 -11.23 -7.83
C TRP A 119 8.94 -9.75 -8.20
N GLU A 120 9.75 -9.45 -9.23
CA GLU A 120 9.91 -8.09 -9.74
C GLU A 120 8.61 -7.58 -10.36
N GLU A 121 7.91 -8.42 -11.13
CA GLU A 121 6.64 -8.07 -11.75
C GLU A 121 5.55 -7.82 -10.73
N TYR A 122 5.47 -8.63 -9.67
CA TYR A 122 4.50 -8.45 -8.60
C TYR A 122 4.67 -7.09 -7.91
N ILE A 123 5.89 -6.77 -7.47
CA ILE A 123 6.19 -5.48 -6.83
C ILE A 123 5.98 -4.32 -7.83
N SER A 124 6.38 -4.50 -9.08
CA SER A 124 6.20 -3.50 -10.14
C SER A 124 4.72 -3.15 -10.33
N ASP A 125 3.84 -4.14 -10.36
CA ASP A 125 2.42 -3.92 -10.58
C ASP A 125 1.75 -3.23 -9.38
N PHE A 126 2.19 -3.49 -8.14
CA PHE A 126 1.78 -2.67 -6.99
C PHE A 126 2.20 -1.21 -7.14
N GLY A 127 3.44 -0.95 -7.57
CA GLY A 127 3.94 0.40 -7.84
C GLY A 127 3.12 1.12 -8.92
N LYS A 128 2.82 0.43 -10.03
CA LYS A 128 1.95 0.97 -11.10
C LYS A 128 0.55 1.25 -10.59
N ASN A 129 -0.05 0.34 -9.82
CA ASN A 129 -1.37 0.54 -9.26
C ASN A 129 -1.43 1.72 -8.30
N LEU A 130 -0.40 1.89 -7.45
CA LEU A 130 -0.31 3.05 -6.57
C LEU A 130 -0.31 4.35 -7.38
N LYS A 131 0.54 4.43 -8.41
CA LYS A 131 0.62 5.61 -9.28
C LYS A 131 -0.68 5.86 -10.04
N ASN A 132 -1.26 4.83 -10.65
CA ASN A 132 -2.43 4.97 -11.52
C ASN A 132 -3.72 5.28 -10.76
N TYR A 133 -3.87 4.74 -9.55
CA TYR A 133 -5.14 4.79 -8.83
C TYR A 133 -5.12 5.68 -7.59
N ALA A 134 -3.98 6.21 -7.16
CA ALA A 134 -3.90 7.09 -6.00
C ALA A 134 -3.11 8.38 -6.24
N ASP A 135 -2.93 8.79 -7.50
CA ASP A 135 -2.24 10.03 -7.91
C ASP A 135 -2.73 11.28 -7.15
N ASP A 136 -4.04 11.42 -7.00
CA ASP A 136 -4.66 12.50 -6.23
C ASP A 136 -4.24 12.47 -4.76
N VAL A 137 -4.24 11.30 -4.12
CA VAL A 137 -3.79 11.15 -2.74
C VAL A 137 -2.29 11.45 -2.61
N LEU A 138 -1.47 10.98 -3.55
CA LEU A 138 -0.03 11.25 -3.57
C LEU A 138 0.29 12.75 -3.72
N THR A 139 -0.57 13.50 -4.41
CA THR A 139 -0.48 14.97 -4.54
C THR A 139 -1.17 15.73 -3.39
N GLY A 140 -1.73 15.03 -2.40
CA GLY A 140 -2.34 15.62 -1.20
C GLY A 140 -3.82 15.95 -1.32
N ASN A 141 -4.52 15.49 -2.37
CA ASN A 141 -5.97 15.53 -2.46
C ASN A 141 -6.57 14.25 -1.84
N PHE A 142 -7.31 14.44 -0.73
CA PHE A 142 -7.87 13.34 0.06
C PHE A 142 -9.40 13.20 -0.08
N GLU A 143 -10.05 13.81 -1.08
CA GLU A 143 -11.50 13.69 -1.26
C GLU A 143 -12.00 12.24 -1.33
N ILE A 144 -11.19 11.33 -1.88
CA ILE A 144 -11.54 9.90 -1.94
C ILE A 144 -11.66 9.26 -0.55
N PHE A 145 -10.98 9.79 0.47
CA PHE A 145 -11.02 9.25 1.84
C PHE A 145 -12.42 9.39 2.44
N GLU A 146 -13.15 10.46 2.11
CA GLU A 146 -14.53 10.66 2.58
C GLU A 146 -15.47 9.57 2.04
N LYS A 147 -15.19 9.04 0.85
CA LYS A 147 -15.95 7.93 0.26
C LYS A 147 -15.55 6.58 0.85
N ILE A 148 -14.28 6.40 1.22
CA ILE A 148 -13.75 5.14 1.76
C ILE A 148 -14.10 4.96 3.24
N ASP A 149 -14.05 6.03 4.03
CA ASP A 149 -14.27 6.02 5.49
C ASP A 149 -15.52 5.22 5.91
N PRO A 150 -16.74 5.49 5.39
CA PRO A 150 -17.93 4.74 5.77
C PRO A 150 -17.86 3.26 5.38
N ILE A 151 -17.22 2.93 4.25
CA ILE A 151 -17.08 1.55 3.76
C ILE A 151 -16.18 0.74 4.68
N VAL A 152 -15.04 1.31 5.08
CA VAL A 152 -14.09 0.64 5.98
C VAL A 152 -14.67 0.45 7.37
N LYS A 153 -15.37 1.45 7.90
CA LYS A 153 -16.07 1.36 9.19
C LYS A 153 -17.18 0.30 9.19
N GLU A 154 -17.96 0.23 8.11
CA GLU A 154 -18.99 -0.80 7.97
C GLU A 154 -18.38 -2.20 7.85
N ARG A 155 -17.28 -2.36 7.11
CA ARG A 155 -16.53 -3.63 7.03
C ARG A 155 -15.96 -4.05 8.39
N ALA A 156 -15.44 -3.10 9.17
CA ALA A 156 -14.93 -3.37 10.52
C ALA A 156 -16.04 -3.85 11.46
N LYS A 157 -17.20 -3.19 11.45
CA LYS A 157 -18.38 -3.57 12.27
C LYS A 157 -18.79 -5.03 12.05
N ARG A 158 -18.79 -5.50 10.80
CA ARG A 158 -19.17 -6.89 10.44
C ARG A 158 -18.19 -7.95 10.91
N ARG A 159 -16.93 -7.60 11.19
CA ARG A 159 -15.92 -8.54 11.70
C ARG A 159 -16.11 -8.89 13.18
N PHE A 160 -16.84 -8.05 13.92
CA PHE A 160 -17.12 -8.22 15.34
C PHE A 160 -18.56 -8.65 15.63
N GLN A 161 -19.32 -9.00 14.58
CA GLN A 161 -20.65 -9.63 14.66
C GLN A 161 -20.52 -11.12 14.37
#